data_AF-A0A2V3PPK1-F1
#
_entry.id   AF-A0A2V3PPK1-F1
#
_cell.length_a   1.000
_cell.length_b   1.000
_cell.length_c   1.000
_cell.angle_alpha   90.00
_cell.angle_beta   90.00
_cell.angle_gamma   90.00
#
_symmetry.space_group_name_H-M   'P 1'
#
loop_
_entity.id
_entity.type
_entity.pdbx_description
1 polymer ?
#
loop_
_entity_poly.entity_id
_entity_poly.type
_entity_poly.pdbx_seq_one_letter_code
_entity_poly.pdbx_strand_id
1 'polypeptide(L)' 'MKDILLFIRHNNRALTGTIVGIVLGYIHWYYFACYWGTYPLSAECWINCAYGGIIGGFVMCLLNETKHIR' A
#
# COMPACT_ATOMS: atom_id res chain seq x y z
N MET A 1 -14.61 -12.69 17.11
CA MET A 1 -14.97 -12.36 15.70
C MET A 1 -15.55 -10.95 15.55
N LYS A 2 -16.46 -10.52 16.43
CA LYS A 2 -17.01 -9.15 16.41
C LYS A 2 -15.94 -8.05 16.45
N ASP A 3 -14.89 -8.26 17.24
CA ASP A 3 -13.82 -7.26 17.42
C ASP A 3 -12.97 -7.07 16.17
N ILE A 4 -12.67 -8.17 15.46
CA ILE A 4 -11.94 -8.15 14.18
C ILE A 4 -12.77 -7.43 13.11
N LEU A 5 -14.08 -7.70 13.05
CA LEU A 5 -14.98 -7.01 12.13
C LEU A 5 -15.08 -5.51 12.44
N LEU A 6 -15.08 -5.14 13.72
CA LEU A 6 -15.11 -3.75 14.15
C LEU A 6 -13.80 -3.02 13.78
N PHE A 7 -12.67 -3.70 13.96
CA PHE A 7 -11.36 -3.20 13.52
C PHE A 7 -11.27 -2.99 12.01
N ILE A 8 -11.71 -3.97 11.21
CA ILE A 8 -11.73 -3.88 9.74
C ILE A 8 -12.63 -2.74 9.29
N ARG A 9 -13.81 -2.60 9.90
CA ARG A 9 -14.77 -1.56 9.54
C ARG A 9 -14.25 -0.16 9.87
N HIS A 10 -13.56 0.00 11.00
CA HIS A 10 -12.97 1.27 11.41
C HIS A 10 -11.79 1.67 10.53
N ASN A 11 -10.92 0.71 10.19
CA ASN A 11 -9.71 0.95 9.38
C ASN A 11 -9.89 0.66 7.89
N ASN A 12 -11.14 0.62 7.40
CA ASN A 12 -11.45 0.20 6.03
C ASN A 12 -10.71 1.05 4.98
N ARG A 13 -10.58 2.37 5.21
CA ARG A 13 -9.85 3.27 4.29
C ARG A 13 -8.36 2.92 4.20
N ALA A 14 -7.71 2.69 5.34
CA ALA A 14 -6.31 2.26 5.40
C ALA A 14 -6.13 0.92 4.66
N LEU A 15 -7.00 -0.06 4.91
CA LEU A 15 -6.99 -1.37 4.26
C LEU A 15 -7.15 -1.27 2.73
N THR A 16 -8.09 -0.45 2.26
CA THR A 16 -8.24 -0.22 0.82
C THR A 16 -6.99 0.43 0.21
N GLY A 17 -6.35 1.36 0.93
CA GLY A 17 -5.08 1.97 0.51
C GLY A 17 -3.95 0.98 0.42
N THR A 18 -3.84 0.08 1.40
CA THR A 18 -2.84 -0.99 1.41
C THR A 18 -3.03 -1.91 0.20
N ILE A 19 -4.24 -2.34 -0.09
CA ILE A 19 -4.52 -3.22 -1.25
C ILE A 19 -4.17 -2.52 -2.56
N VAL A 20 -4.60 -1.26 -2.75
CA VAL A 20 -4.26 -0.48 -3.95
C VAL A 20 -2.75 -0.29 -4.06
N GLY A 21 -2.08 0.00 -2.95
CA GLY A 21 -0.63 0.15 -2.88
C GLY A 21 0.13 -1.12 -3.26
N ILE A 22 -0.34 -2.30 -2.82
CA ILE A 22 0.24 -3.61 -3.19
C ILE A 22 0.12 -3.81 -4.71
N VAL A 23 -1.05 -3.53 -5.30
CA VAL A 23 -1.26 -3.66 -6.76
C VAL A 23 -0.34 -2.73 -7.53
N LEU A 24 -0.20 -1.48 -7.09
CA LEU A 24 0.73 -0.53 -7.71
C LEU A 24 2.20 -0.97 -7.55
N GLY A 25 2.57 -1.53 -6.39
CA GLY A 25 3.89 -2.11 -6.16
C GLY A 25 4.19 -3.30 -7.06
N TYR A 26 3.19 -4.16 -7.31
CA TYR A 26 3.29 -5.27 -8.26
C TYR A 26 3.49 -4.78 -9.69
N ILE A 27 2.69 -3.80 -10.12
CA ILE A 27 2.83 -3.17 -11.44
C ILE A 27 4.22 -2.56 -11.58
N HIS A 28 4.68 -1.82 -10.56
CA HIS A 28 6.03 -1.25 -10.57
C HIS A 28 7.11 -2.32 -10.72
N TRP A 29 7.00 -3.40 -9.95
CA TRP A 29 7.94 -4.52 -10.05
C TRP A 29 7.95 -5.15 -11.44
N TYR A 30 6.77 -5.43 -12.01
CA TYR A 30 6.62 -6.10 -13.29
C TYR A 30 7.26 -5.32 -14.46
N TYR A 31 7.13 -4.00 -14.46
CA TYR A 31 7.65 -3.16 -15.54
C TYR A 31 9.08 -2.65 -15.32
N PHE A 32 9.52 -2.44 -14.07
CA PHE A 32 10.77 -1.70 -13.78
C PHE A 32 11.82 -2.49 -13.01
N ALA A 33 11.44 -3.40 -12.09
CA ALA A 33 12.39 -3.92 -11.09
C ALA A 33 13.38 -4.99 -11.62
N CYS A 34 13.11 -5.61 -12.76
CA CYS A 34 13.98 -6.66 -13.30
C CYS A 34 14.99 -6.15 -14.34
N TYR A 35 14.76 -4.98 -14.93
CA TYR A 35 15.48 -4.56 -16.14
C TYR A 35 16.73 -3.70 -15.86
N TRP A 36 16.82 -3.09 -14.67
CA TRP A 36 17.86 -2.10 -14.36
C TRP A 36 18.73 -2.62 -13.21
N GLY A 37 19.95 -3.07 -13.53
CA GLY A 37 20.96 -3.49 -12.54
C GLY A 37 21.48 -2.38 -11.61
N THR A 38 20.88 -1.18 -11.68
CA THR A 38 21.20 0.02 -10.89
C THR A 38 20.00 0.52 -10.11
N TYR A 39 18.94 -0.27 -9.99
CA TYR A 39 17.74 0.15 -9.27
C TYR A 39 17.95 0.03 -7.75
N PRO A 40 17.63 1.07 -6.96
CA PRO A 40 17.85 1.07 -5.51
C PRO A 40 16.83 0.21 -4.74
N LEU A 41 15.75 -0.21 -5.40
CA LEU A 41 14.76 -1.14 -4.85
C LEU A 41 15.10 -2.57 -5.29
N SER A 42 14.91 -3.51 -4.38
CA SER A 42 15.18 -4.93 -4.64
C SER A 42 14.42 -5.42 -5.87
N ALA A 43 15.07 -6.29 -6.66
CA ALA A 43 14.47 -6.97 -7.81
C ALA A 43 13.38 -7.98 -7.40
N GLU A 44 13.14 -8.14 -6.10
CA GLU A 44 12.19 -9.09 -5.56
C GLU A 44 10.78 -8.49 -5.46
N CYS A 45 9.78 -9.23 -5.94
CA CYS A 45 8.38 -8.77 -5.99
C CYS A 45 7.82 -8.41 -4.60
N TRP A 46 8.09 -9.26 -3.61
CA TRP A 46 7.57 -9.08 -2.25
C TRP A 46 8.01 -7.77 -1.59
N ILE A 47 9.22 -7.28 -1.84
CA ILE A 47 9.70 -6.00 -1.30
C ILE A 47 8.94 -4.83 -1.91
N ASN A 48 8.76 -4.82 -3.24
CA ASN A 48 8.05 -3.75 -3.95
C ASN A 48 6.56 -3.72 -3.56
N CYS A 49 5.94 -4.90 -3.44
CA CYS A 49 4.56 -5.03 -2.98
C CYS A 49 4.39 -4.61 -1.52
N ALA A 50 5.30 -5.00 -0.62
CA ALA A 50 5.26 -4.60 0.79
C ALA A 50 5.42 -3.08 0.93
N TYR A 51 6.38 -2.49 0.22
CA TYR A 51 6.62 -1.04 0.22
C TYR A 51 5.42 -0.28 -0.33
N GLY A 52 4.88 -0.73 -1.46
CA GLY A 52 3.64 -0.20 -2.05
C GLY A 52 2.46 -0.26 -1.08
N GLY A 53 2.28 -1.39 -0.38
CA GLY A 53 1.21 -1.56 0.60
C GLY A 53 1.32 -0.62 1.80
N ILE A 54 2.52 -0.49 2.38
CA ILE A 54 2.76 0.42 3.52
C ILE A 54 2.49 1.87 3.10
N ILE A 55 3.04 2.30 1.96
CA ILE A 55 2.85 3.66 1.45
C ILE A 55 1.38 3.90 1.09
N GLY A 56 0.74 2.98 0.39
CA GLY A 56 -0.66 3.12 -0.02
C GLY A 56 -1.61 3.23 1.17
N GLY A 57 -1.40 2.40 2.21
CA GLY A 57 -2.16 2.49 3.46
C GLY A 57 -1.95 3.82 4.17
N PHE A 58 -0.70 4.28 4.26
CA PHE A 58 -0.34 5.55 4.87
C PHE A 58 -0.94 6.77 4.13
N VAL A 59 -0.87 6.80 2.80
CA VAL A 59 -1.46 7.86 1.98
C VAL A 59 -2.97 7.93 2.17
N MET A 60 -3.67 6.78 2.18
CA MET A 60 -5.11 6.77 2.42
C MET A 60 -5.48 7.21 3.85
N CYS A 61 -4.65 6.91 4.85
CA CYS A 61 -4.82 7.47 6.20
C CYS A 61 -4.69 9.00 6.21
N LEU A 62 -3.64 9.55 5.56
CA LEU A 62 -3.46 11.01 5.47
C LEU A 62 -4.65 11.70 4.77
N LEU A 63 -5.15 11.11 3.68
CA LEU A 63 -6.32 11.65 2.96
C LEU A 63 -7.59 11.59 3.80
N ASN A 64 -7.73 10.59 4.67
CA ASN A 64 -8.85 10.47 5.59
C ASN A 64 -8.85 11.59 6.65
N GLU A 65 -7.70 11.84 7.27
CA GLU A 65 -7.54 12.91 8.28
C GLU A 65 -7.85 14.29 7.68
N THR A 66 -7.37 14.55 6.47
CA THR A 66 -7.60 15.83 5.77
C THR A 66 -9.10 16.08 5.52
N LYS A 67 -9.89 15.01 5.36
CA LYS A 67 -11.34 15.09 5.16
C LYS A 67 -12.13 15.38 6.44
N HIS A 68 -11.51 15.22 7.61
CA HIS A 68 -12.12 15.51 8.91
C HIS A 68 -11.84 16.95 9.37
N ILE A 69 -10.83 17.62 8.80
CA ILE A 69 -10.44 19.00 9.13
C ILE A 69 -11.21 20.04 8.29
N ARG A 70 -11.78 19.63 7.15
CA ARG A 70 -12.60 20.46 6.26
C ARG A 70 -14.08 20.17 6.45
#